data_AF-A0A318XH75-F1
#
_entry.id   AF-A0A318XH75-F1
#
_cell.length_a   1.000
_cell.length_b   1.000
_cell.length_c   1.000
_cell.angle_alpha   90.00
_cell.angle_beta   90.00
_cell.angle_gamma   90.00
#
_symmetry.space_group_name_H-M   'P 1'
#
loop_
_entity.id
_entity.type
_entity.pdbx_description
1 polymer ?
#
loop_
_entity_poly.entity_id
_entity_poly.type
_entity_poly.pdbx_seq_one_letter_code
_entity_poly.pdbx_strand_id
1 'polypeptide(L)'
;MEAENAQHNGTCFISVIDNGIVGFACYDCTGSGYFGPLGVANSERGKGVGTELLYACLDAMKNTGYGYAIIGWVDDTAKGFYEKTALAAYIDNSDPSNTLYKRRILTENIQGWDMLDAYKKCGNKGSAAL
;
A
#
# COMPACT_ATOMS: atom_id res chain seq x y z
N MET A 1 8.16 -19.21 -0.57
CA MET A 1 7.24 -18.10 -0.86
C MET A 1 7.84 -17.36 -2.02
N GLU A 2 7.03 -17.16 -3.05
CA GLU A 2 7.47 -16.54 -4.31
C GLU A 2 6.44 -15.47 -4.69
N ALA A 3 6.92 -14.28 -5.02
CA ALA A 3 6.16 -13.19 -5.60
C ALA A 3 6.24 -13.26 -7.11
N GLU A 4 5.09 -13.30 -7.76
CA GLU A 4 4.95 -13.36 -9.21
C GLU A 4 3.96 -12.31 -9.71
N ASN A 5 4.11 -11.88 -10.97
CA ASN A 5 3.22 -10.92 -11.60
C ASN A 5 1.85 -11.53 -11.95
N ALA A 6 0.76 -10.93 -11.48
CA ALA A 6 -0.60 -11.25 -11.89
C ALA A 6 -1.02 -10.37 -13.10
N GLN A 7 -1.43 -10.97 -14.23
CA GLN A 7 -1.83 -10.23 -15.46
C GLN A 7 -3.33 -9.87 -15.43
N HIS A 8 -3.73 -8.61 -15.63
CA HIS A 8 -3.76 -7.83 -16.89
C HIS A 8 -3.17 -6.41 -16.66
N ASN A 9 -2.18 -6.02 -17.48
CA ASN A 9 -1.34 -4.79 -17.38
C ASN A 9 -0.28 -4.71 -16.25
N GLY A 10 -0.05 -5.77 -15.48
CA GLY A 10 1.29 -6.10 -14.94
C GLY A 10 1.88 -5.20 -13.86
N THR A 11 1.07 -4.55 -13.01
CA THR A 11 1.58 -3.80 -11.85
C THR A 11 1.20 -4.42 -10.51
N CYS A 12 0.59 -5.61 -10.52
CA CYS A 12 0.20 -6.35 -9.32
C CYS A 12 1.03 -7.63 -9.22
N PHE A 13 1.66 -7.81 -8.07
CA PHE A 13 2.36 -9.02 -7.67
C PHE A 13 1.49 -9.78 -6.67
N ILE A 14 1.50 -11.11 -6.76
CA ILE A 14 0.89 -12.01 -5.79
C ILE A 14 1.98 -12.87 -5.17
N SER A 15 1.83 -13.19 -3.89
CA SER A 15 2.70 -14.13 -3.21
C SER A 15 1.97 -15.44 -2.99
N VAL A 16 2.60 -16.55 -3.33
CA VAL A 16 2.02 -17.90 -3.26
C VAL A 16 2.84 -18.81 -2.34
N ILE A 17 2.15 -19.56 -1.48
CA ILE A 17 2.70 -20.63 -0.64
C ILE A 17 1.75 -21.83 -0.73
N ASP A 18 2.28 -23.03 -1.00
CA ASP A 18 1.51 -24.27 -1.10
C ASP A 18 0.25 -24.16 -1.99
N ASN A 19 0.40 -23.51 -3.15
CA ASN A 19 -0.68 -23.18 -4.10
C ASN A 19 -1.79 -22.25 -3.57
N GLY A 20 -1.60 -21.63 -2.42
CA GLY A 20 -2.49 -20.61 -1.85
C GLY A 20 -1.92 -19.21 -2.03
N ILE A 21 -2.77 -18.25 -2.44
CA ILE A 21 -2.41 -16.82 -2.46
C ILE A 21 -2.40 -16.32 -1.02
N VAL A 22 -1.24 -15.85 -0.57
CA VAL A 22 -1.01 -15.37 0.81
C VAL A 22 -0.75 -13.86 0.89
N GLY A 23 -0.59 -13.20 -0.25
CA GLY A 23 -0.44 -11.75 -0.27
C GLY A 23 -0.48 -11.18 -1.68
N PHE A 24 -0.58 -9.87 -1.76
CA PHE A 24 -0.49 -9.12 -3.01
C PHE A 24 0.11 -7.73 -2.76
N ALA A 25 0.75 -7.16 -3.77
CA ALA A 25 1.18 -5.78 -3.78
C ALA A 25 1.07 -5.18 -5.17
N CYS A 26 0.77 -3.90 -5.24
CA CYS A 26 0.68 -3.21 -6.51
C CYS A 26 1.55 -1.96 -6.58
N TYR A 27 1.80 -1.48 -7.78
CA TYR A 27 2.25 -0.12 -8.05
C TYR A 27 1.41 0.53 -9.17
N ASP A 28 1.54 1.84 -9.31
CA ASP A 28 0.83 2.69 -10.26
C ASP A 28 -0.71 2.64 -10.19
N CYS A 29 -1.29 2.13 -9.09
CA CYS A 29 -2.74 2.01 -8.94
C CYS A 29 -3.45 3.35 -8.73
N THR A 30 -2.87 4.24 -7.93
CA THR A 30 -3.44 5.56 -7.61
C THR A 30 -2.83 6.68 -8.45
N GLY A 31 -1.73 6.41 -9.15
CA GLY A 31 -1.01 7.32 -10.02
C GLY A 31 0.39 6.78 -10.32
N SER A 32 1.03 7.26 -11.38
CA SER A 32 2.39 6.83 -11.73
C SER A 32 3.41 7.13 -10.63
N GLY A 33 4.29 6.17 -10.35
CA GLY A 33 5.30 6.23 -9.30
C GLY A 33 4.79 5.90 -7.89
N TYR A 34 3.51 5.54 -7.73
CA TYR A 34 2.96 5.18 -6.41
C TYR A 34 3.05 3.67 -6.16
N PHE A 35 3.58 3.28 -5.00
CA PHE A 35 3.48 1.92 -4.48
C PHE A 35 2.25 1.78 -3.57
N GLY A 36 1.57 0.64 -3.70
CA GLY A 36 0.40 0.26 -2.94
C GLY A 36 -0.85 0.09 -3.79
N PRO A 37 -1.88 -0.63 -3.30
CA PRO A 37 -1.95 -1.25 -1.96
C PRO A 37 -1.05 -2.49 -1.79
N LEU A 38 -0.79 -2.87 -0.53
CA LEU A 38 -0.06 -4.08 -0.12
C LEU A 38 -0.86 -4.80 0.96
N GLY A 39 -1.03 -6.11 0.81
CA GLY A 39 -1.80 -6.94 1.72
C GLY A 39 -1.15 -8.31 1.93
N VAL A 40 -1.12 -8.75 3.18
CA VAL A 40 -0.59 -10.06 3.59
C VAL A 40 -1.63 -10.76 4.47
N ALA A 41 -1.89 -12.03 4.18
CA ALA A 41 -2.75 -12.90 4.96
C ALA A 41 -2.30 -12.92 6.43
N ASN A 42 -3.25 -12.84 7.36
CA ASN A 42 -2.95 -12.70 8.79
C ASN A 42 -2.00 -13.79 9.33
N SER A 43 -2.12 -15.02 8.83
CA SER A 43 -1.26 -16.15 9.24
C SER A 43 0.19 -16.03 8.78
N GLU A 44 0.46 -15.21 7.75
CA GLU A 44 1.78 -15.06 7.12
C GLU A 44 2.47 -13.72 7.45
N ARG A 45 1.81 -12.84 8.20
CA ARG A 45 2.40 -11.58 8.68
C ARG A 45 3.64 -11.81 9.53
N GLY A 46 4.64 -10.94 9.39
CA GLY A 46 5.91 -11.05 10.13
C GLY A 46 6.83 -12.19 9.67
N LYS A 47 6.47 -12.92 8.61
CA LYS A 47 7.32 -13.97 8.00
C LYS A 47 8.07 -13.51 6.74
N GLY A 48 8.03 -12.21 6.43
CA GLY A 48 8.74 -11.62 5.30
C GLY A 48 7.94 -11.51 4.00
N VAL A 49 6.65 -11.90 3.98
CA VAL A 49 5.78 -11.78 2.79
C VAL A 49 5.64 -10.36 2.31
N GLY A 50 5.39 -9.42 3.23
CA GLY A 50 5.28 -8.01 2.88
C GLY A 50 6.58 -7.45 2.30
N THR A 51 7.73 -7.85 2.85
CA THR A 51 9.05 -7.44 2.37
C THR A 51 9.31 -7.91 0.94
N GLU A 52 9.01 -9.18 0.67
CA GLU A 52 9.26 -9.78 -0.64
C GLU A 52 8.39 -9.16 -1.73
N LEU A 53 7.10 -9.00 -1.45
CA LEU A 53 6.17 -8.29 -2.33
C LEU A 53 6.57 -6.82 -2.57
N LEU A 54 7.01 -6.11 -1.52
CA LEU A 54 7.50 -4.74 -1.64
C LEU A 54 8.70 -4.67 -2.59
N TYR A 55 9.71 -5.53 -2.40
CA TYR A 55 10.89 -5.54 -3.27
C TYR A 55 10.57 -5.93 -4.70
N ALA A 56 9.66 -6.89 -4.92
CA ALA A 56 9.22 -7.24 -6.27
C ALA A 56 8.63 -6.04 -7.01
N CYS A 57 7.78 -5.24 -6.34
CA CYS A 57 7.27 -4.01 -6.93
C CYS A 57 8.36 -2.97 -7.15
N LEU A 58 9.25 -2.72 -6.18
CA LEU A 58 10.31 -1.72 -6.30
C LEU A 58 11.29 -2.05 -7.43
N ASP A 59 11.63 -3.33 -7.61
CA ASP A 59 12.47 -3.79 -8.72
C ASP A 59 11.77 -3.61 -10.06
N ALA A 60 10.47 -3.91 -10.14
CA ALA A 60 9.68 -3.66 -11.35
C ALA A 60 9.61 -2.17 -11.70
N MET A 61 9.37 -1.32 -10.69
CA MET A 61 9.37 0.14 -10.85
C MET A 61 10.74 0.64 -11.34
N LYS A 62 11.82 0.17 -10.71
CA LYS A 62 13.19 0.52 -11.11
C LYS A 62 13.49 0.10 -12.55
N ASN A 63 13.10 -1.11 -12.94
CA ASN A 63 13.29 -1.61 -14.31
C ASN A 63 12.48 -0.82 -15.35
N THR A 64 11.36 -0.22 -14.93
CA THR A 64 10.54 0.67 -15.76
C THR A 64 11.14 2.08 -15.87
N GLY A 65 12.13 2.42 -15.04
CA GLY A 65 12.84 3.69 -15.06
C GLY A 65 12.46 4.67 -13.96
N TYR A 66 11.68 4.24 -12.96
CA TYR A 66 11.40 5.08 -11.80
C TYR A 66 12.64 5.21 -10.91
N GLY A 67 13.02 6.45 -10.56
CA GLY A 67 14.13 6.73 -9.65
C GLY A 67 13.76 6.66 -8.16
N TYR A 68 12.48 6.74 -7.84
CA TYR A 68 11.92 6.64 -6.50
C TYR A 68 10.47 6.14 -6.57
N ALA A 69 9.95 5.66 -5.44
CA ALA A 69 8.56 5.26 -5.27
C ALA A 69 7.91 6.10 -4.15
N ILE A 70 6.63 6.45 -4.32
CA ILE A 70 5.84 7.16 -3.32
C ILE A 70 4.88 6.16 -2.69
N ILE A 71 4.89 6.04 -1.37
CA ILE A 71 3.91 5.21 -0.65
C ILE A 71 2.77 6.10 -0.20
N GLY A 72 1.59 5.90 -0.80
CA GLY A 72 0.41 6.69 -0.48
C GLY A 72 -0.27 6.21 0.78
N TRP A 73 -0.78 7.15 1.58
CA TRP A 73 -1.76 6.89 2.66
C TRP A 73 -1.33 5.82 3.69
N VAL A 74 -0.07 5.87 4.12
CA VAL A 74 0.48 4.98 5.14
C VAL A 74 -0.11 5.30 6.51
N ASP A 75 -0.62 4.28 7.19
CA ASP A 75 -1.02 4.38 8.60
C ASP A 75 0.17 4.23 9.56
N ASP A 76 0.00 4.64 10.82
CA ASP A 76 1.07 4.61 11.83
C ASP A 76 1.58 3.19 12.11
N THR A 77 0.78 2.15 11.83
CA THR A 77 1.14 0.77 12.10
C THR A 77 2.03 0.17 11.01
N ALA A 78 1.90 0.63 9.76
CA ALA A 78 2.74 0.23 8.64
C ALA A 78 3.99 1.10 8.47
N LYS A 79 4.02 2.30 9.09
CA LYS A 79 5.16 3.24 8.99
C LYS A 79 6.51 2.58 9.28
N GLY A 80 6.63 1.92 10.43
CA GLY A 80 7.90 1.31 10.86
C GLY A 80 8.37 0.19 9.94
N PHE A 81 7.45 -0.49 9.25
CA PHE A 81 7.79 -1.49 8.24
C PHE A 81 8.52 -0.84 7.05
N TYR A 82 8.01 0.26 6.50
CA TYR A 82 8.61 0.92 5.34
C TYR A 82 9.92 1.64 5.67
N GLU A 83 9.99 2.30 6.83
CA GLU A 83 11.23 2.94 7.30
C GLU A 83 12.35 1.91 7.44
N LYS A 84 12.06 0.75 8.01
CA LYS A 84 13.03 -0.34 8.20
C LYS A 84 13.40 -1.04 6.89
N THR A 85 12.42 -1.31 6.03
CA THR A 85 12.59 -2.22 4.88
C THR A 85 13.09 -1.50 3.63
N ALA A 86 12.67 -0.25 3.43
CA ALA A 86 12.97 0.51 2.21
C ALA A 86 13.62 1.87 2.49
N LEU A 87 14.04 2.14 3.73
CA LEU A 87 14.56 3.45 4.15
C LEU A 87 13.60 4.58 3.79
N ALA A 88 12.29 4.28 3.81
CA ALA A 88 11.28 5.26 3.47
C ALA A 88 11.33 6.41 4.48
N ALA A 89 11.20 7.63 3.98
CA ALA A 89 11.07 8.82 4.80
C ALA A 89 9.71 9.48 4.52
N TYR A 90 9.16 10.12 5.54
CA TYR A 90 7.99 10.97 5.33
C TYR A 90 8.34 12.12 4.40
N ILE A 91 7.44 12.43 3.48
CA ILE A 91 7.52 13.63 2.66
C ILE A 91 6.94 14.77 3.48
N ASP A 92 7.72 15.82 3.72
CA ASP A 92 7.26 16.98 4.47
C ASP A 92 6.03 17.61 3.81
N ASN A 93 5.07 18.05 4.64
CA ASN A 93 3.84 18.71 4.19
C ASN A 93 2.95 17.86 3.25
N SER A 94 3.04 16.52 3.33
CA SER A 94 2.26 15.59 2.50
C SER A 94 0.99 15.05 3.17
N ASP A 95 0.53 15.67 4.26
CA ASP A 95 -0.69 15.23 4.93
C ASP A 95 -1.93 15.43 4.03
N PRO A 96 -3.02 14.65 4.22
CA PRO A 96 -4.18 14.70 3.34
C PRO A 96 -4.77 16.11 3.16
N SER A 97 -4.64 17.00 4.15
CA SER A 97 -5.17 18.37 4.09
C SER A 97 -4.39 19.29 3.14
N ASN A 98 -3.19 18.87 2.71
CA ASN A 98 -2.29 19.56 1.81
C ASN A 98 -2.15 18.87 0.43
N THR A 99 -2.95 17.85 0.14
CA THR A 99 -2.92 17.10 -1.13
C THR A 99 -4.13 17.38 -2.03
N LEU A 100 -4.08 16.89 -3.28
CA LEU A 100 -5.23 16.90 -4.20
C LEU A 100 -6.47 16.17 -3.64
N TYR A 101 -6.28 15.24 -2.69
CA TYR A 101 -7.37 14.53 -2.01
C TYR A 101 -8.23 15.44 -1.13
N LYS A 102 -7.77 16.67 -0.81
CA LYS A 102 -8.58 17.68 -0.11
C LYS A 102 -9.79 18.13 -0.94
N ARG A 103 -9.65 18.22 -2.27
CA ARG A 103 -10.70 18.70 -3.19
C ARG A 103 -11.59 17.56 -3.68
N ARG A 104 -11.96 16.63 -2.79
CA ARG A 104 -12.98 15.63 -3.11
C ARG A 104 -14.30 16.33 -3.39
N ILE A 105 -15.00 15.91 -4.44
CA ILE A 105 -16.44 16.14 -4.54
C ILE A 105 -17.04 15.45 -3.32
N LEU A 106 -17.43 16.25 -2.33
CA LEU A 106 -18.37 15.80 -1.32
C LEU A 106 -19.68 15.59 -2.09
N THR A 107 -20.04 14.35 -2.39
CA THR A 107 -21.42 14.07 -2.78
C THR A 107 -22.26 14.41 -1.56
N GLU A 108 -22.91 15.58 -1.60
CA GLU A 108 -23.57 16.26 -0.48
C GLU A 108 -24.76 15.49 0.13
N ASN A 109 -24.94 14.20 -0.18
CA ASN A 109 -26.13 13.43 0.16
C ASN A 109 -25.86 12.10 0.89
N ILE A 110 -24.74 11.92 1.60
CA ILE A 110 -24.64 10.86 2.62
C ILE A 110 -24.74 11.49 4.00
N GLN A 111 -25.96 11.88 4.35
CA GLN A 111 -26.32 12.40 5.66
C GLN A 111 -26.02 11.31 6.72
N GLY A 112 -24.93 11.49 7.48
CA GLY A 112 -24.50 10.56 8.54
C GLY A 112 -23.20 9.78 8.28
N TRP A 113 -22.50 10.01 7.16
CA TRP A 113 -21.15 9.46 6.93
C TRP A 113 -20.07 10.51 7.19
N ASP A 114 -19.53 10.51 8.39
CA ASP A 114 -18.27 11.22 8.66
C ASP A 114 -17.09 10.34 8.22
N MET A 115 -16.34 10.81 7.21
CA MET A 115 -15.14 10.15 6.69
C MET A 115 -14.04 10.02 7.76
N LEU A 116 -13.94 10.95 8.72
CA LEU A 116 -12.99 10.89 9.83
C LEU A 116 -13.41 9.80 10.84
N ASP A 117 -14.69 9.67 11.14
CA ASP A 117 -15.21 8.56 11.94
C ASP A 117 -15.15 7.21 11.22
N ALA A 118 -15.41 7.15 9.91
CA ALA A 118 -15.21 5.95 9.11
C ALA A 118 -13.73 5.56 9.06
N TYR A 119 -12.82 6.54 8.92
CA TYR A 119 -11.38 6.34 9.01
C TYR A 119 -10.96 5.80 10.37
N LYS A 120 -11.45 6.38 11.47
CA LYS A 120 -11.21 5.88 12.83
C LYS A 120 -11.81 4.48 13.06
N LYS A 121 -12.97 4.17 12.46
CA LYS A 121 -13.63 2.85 12.53
C LYS A 121 -12.91 1.78 11.71
N CYS A 122 -12.34 2.14 10.56
CA CYS A 122 -11.53 1.24 9.73
C CYS A 122 -10.10 1.07 10.27
N GLY A 123 -9.52 2.13 10.86
CA GLY A 123 -8.20 2.11 11.49
C GLY A 123 -8.12 1.31 12.80
N ASN A 124 -9.25 0.76 13.28
CA ASN A 124 -9.30 -0.05 14.50
C ASN A 124 -9.86 -1.48 14.27
N LYS A 125 -9.69 -2.01 13.05
CA LYS A 125 -9.90 -3.44 12.75
C LYS A 125 -8.61 -4.07 12.20
N GLY A 126 -7.57 -4.15 13.02
CA GLY A 126 -6.44 -5.09 12.80
C GLY A 126 -5.60 -4.89 11.53
N SER A 127 -5.54 -3.68 10.98
CA SER A 127 -4.61 -3.25 9.93
C SER A 127 -3.56 -2.38 10.63
N ALA A 128 -2.25 -2.57 10.52
CA ALA A 128 -1.41 -3.30 9.61
C ALA A 128 -0.26 -3.94 10.40
N ALA A 129 0.14 -5.14 10.00
CA ALA A 129 1.47 -5.65 10.31
C ALA A 129 1.90 -6.42 9.08
N LEU A 130 2.62 -5.74 8.20
CA LEU A 130 3.34 -6.37 7.11
C LEU A 130 4.51 -7.16 7.70
#